data_AF-A0A1I3YUE5-F1
#
_entry.id   AF-A0A1I3YUE5-F1
#
_cell.length_a   1.000
_cell.length_b   1.000
_cell.length_c   1.000
_cell.angle_alpha   90.00
_cell.angle_beta   90.00
_cell.angle_gamma   90.00
#
_symmetry.space_group_name_H-M   'P 1'
#
loop_
_entity.id
_entity.type
_entity.pdbx_description
1 polymer ?
#
loop_
_entity_poly.entity_id
_entity_poly.type
_entity_poly.pdbx_seq_one_letter_code
_entity_poly.pdbx_strand_id
1 'polypeptide(L)'
;MRKVPLRLGPLAPDGFIVRRSGIRWLCDDGRLCKAGDIVAYCNLGLGGASVARLVSRAAPFADEARDFQVGFATPVGGRLRRVDESSQGGFLDRMDDFQEWRPDFVIGHIECEGEGASTEPAGDVRLFFAAGRRATGLAEDRSGFLTGWNERSRAWWGEGKGRFGTLLSLGICEQVGVILGDRLPFADLFDAVSGPAHAVFIPDEAQSPCAAVVKEQILRSKTEAGAIAADLAKGMLAGPAVPNASDWIFAGCLLASLGKSPMTDHYDMLTRSGLSRTGPPDAVVLSLMAEGPVVLRHKELGYTVHCVRSRFAGPAFFEWLRSSFEQVKRAPADILNDYRQLIDAARAHGDAKILIMNRMSSSGHEDVFNYAAFDQPLSDTLTTIHAKEMNLMLHDLARESAIGIVDVDAIAADMGGAAHLPDGVHSSGALQAEIRAEILHILDGLGVAGFSAAKPT
;
A
#
# COMPACT_ATOMS: atom_id res chain seq x y z
N MET A 1 36.21 19.51 10.42
CA MET A 1 34.87 18.88 10.34
C MET A 1 33.99 19.78 9.50
N ARG A 2 33.51 19.31 8.34
CA ARG A 2 32.65 20.11 7.44
C ARG A 2 31.21 20.01 7.92
N LYS A 3 30.52 21.14 8.10
CA LYS A 3 29.08 21.17 8.40
C LYS A 3 28.31 21.37 7.10
N VAL A 4 27.51 20.37 6.74
CA VAL A 4 26.60 20.44 5.59
C VAL A 4 25.21 20.81 6.12
N PRO A 5 24.65 21.98 5.78
CA PRO A 5 23.29 22.34 6.19
C PRO A 5 22.28 21.41 5.52
N LEU A 6 21.18 21.11 6.21
CA LEU A 6 20.02 20.39 5.71
C LEU A 6 18.90 21.41 5.43
N ARG A 7 18.93 22.01 4.24
CA ARG A 7 17.92 22.98 3.76
C ARG A 7 16.73 22.26 3.15
N LEU A 8 15.54 22.83 3.28
CA LEU A 8 14.33 22.27 2.67
C LEU A 8 14.39 22.27 1.13
N GLY A 9 15.01 23.29 0.53
CA GLY A 9 15.07 23.49 -0.91
C GLY A 9 13.73 23.88 -1.52
N PRO A 10 13.67 24.13 -2.84
CA PRO A 10 12.48 24.66 -3.49
C PRO A 10 11.32 23.67 -3.53
N LEU A 11 10.10 24.17 -3.27
CA LEU A 11 8.83 23.48 -3.47
C LEU A 11 7.74 24.52 -3.77
N ALA A 12 7.45 24.72 -5.05
CA ALA A 12 6.55 25.78 -5.52
C ALA A 12 5.57 25.25 -6.58
N PRO A 13 4.52 24.52 -6.18
CA PRO A 13 3.49 24.06 -7.09
C PRO A 13 2.63 25.22 -7.60
N ASP A 14 2.41 25.27 -8.91
CA ASP A 14 1.68 26.36 -9.56
C ASP A 14 0.28 26.59 -8.97
N GLY A 15 0.04 27.83 -8.52
CA GLY A 15 -1.25 28.26 -7.99
C GLY A 15 -1.57 27.82 -6.57
N PHE A 16 -0.60 27.25 -5.84
CA PHE A 16 -0.74 26.84 -4.44
C PHE A 16 0.42 27.36 -3.58
N ILE A 17 0.13 27.62 -2.32
CA ILE A 17 1.13 27.91 -1.29
C ILE A 17 1.33 26.63 -0.49
N VAL A 18 2.57 26.14 -0.46
CA VAL A 18 2.93 24.99 0.38
C VAL A 18 3.11 25.46 1.81
N ARG A 19 2.45 24.76 2.71
CA ARG A 19 2.45 24.97 4.13
C ARG A 19 2.93 23.70 4.83
N ARG A 20 3.64 23.84 5.94
CA ARG A 20 4.13 22.71 6.73
C ARG A 20 3.90 22.89 8.22
N SER A 21 3.69 21.77 8.92
CA SER A 21 3.79 21.74 10.38
C SER A 21 5.23 21.95 10.86
N GLY A 22 5.45 21.95 12.18
CA GLY A 22 6.78 21.81 12.76
C GLY A 22 7.46 20.51 12.31
N ILE A 23 8.80 20.50 12.38
CA ILE A 23 9.63 19.35 12.01
C ILE A 23 9.67 18.37 13.18
N ARG A 24 9.44 17.09 12.88
CA ARG A 24 9.50 15.99 13.84
C ARG A 24 10.68 15.09 13.50
N TRP A 25 11.54 14.85 14.48
CA TRP A 25 12.75 14.06 14.30
C TRP A 25 12.50 12.57 14.46
N LEU A 26 13.00 11.76 13.53
CA LEU A 26 12.95 10.29 13.55
C LEU A 26 14.23 9.67 14.12
N CYS A 27 15.27 10.50 14.31
CA CYS A 27 16.63 10.09 14.65
C CYS A 27 17.21 11.01 15.71
N ASP A 28 17.83 10.46 16.76
CA ASP A 28 18.50 11.21 17.83
C ASP A 28 19.60 12.16 17.34
N ASP A 29 19.80 13.25 18.09
CA ASP A 29 20.94 14.14 17.84
C ASP A 29 22.25 13.36 17.99
N GLY A 30 23.19 13.59 17.10
CA GLY A 30 24.45 12.87 17.07
C GLY A 30 24.37 11.48 16.43
N ARG A 31 23.22 11.03 15.91
CA ARG A 31 23.13 9.76 15.18
C ARG A 31 24.03 9.79 13.94
N LEU A 32 24.70 8.67 13.66
CA LEU A 32 25.41 8.47 12.39
C LEU A 32 24.41 8.10 11.30
N CYS A 33 24.38 8.89 10.23
CA CYS A 33 23.48 8.71 9.10
C CYS A 33 24.27 8.40 7.83
N LYS A 34 23.72 7.55 6.97
CA LYS A 34 24.14 7.40 5.57
C LYS A 34 23.46 8.46 4.71
N ALA A 35 23.95 8.68 3.50
CA ALA A 35 23.20 9.45 2.51
C ALA A 35 21.90 8.71 2.16
N GLY A 36 20.79 9.44 2.04
CA GLY A 36 19.46 8.87 1.79
C GLY A 36 18.66 8.56 3.05
N ASP A 37 19.29 8.48 4.24
CA ASP A 37 18.57 8.21 5.48
C ASP A 37 17.53 9.31 5.76
N ILE A 38 16.26 8.91 5.92
CA ILE A 38 15.16 9.80 6.32
C ILE A 38 15.27 10.07 7.83
N VAL A 39 15.60 11.30 8.19
CA VAL A 39 15.96 11.67 9.58
C VAL A 39 14.88 12.48 10.30
N ALA A 40 13.95 13.08 9.56
CA ALA A 40 12.87 13.90 10.08
C ALA A 40 11.69 13.92 9.11
N TYR A 41 10.54 14.41 9.55
CA TYR A 41 9.37 14.61 8.70
C TYR A 41 8.48 15.77 9.19
N CYS A 42 7.54 16.19 8.37
CA CYS A 42 6.42 17.05 8.78
C CYS A 42 5.15 16.76 7.96
N ASN A 43 4.01 17.26 8.42
CA ASN A 43 2.78 17.26 7.61
C ASN A 43 2.79 18.47 6.66
N LEU A 44 2.20 18.29 5.48
CA LEU A 44 2.05 19.30 4.45
C LEU A 44 0.59 19.65 4.22
N GLY A 45 0.36 20.92 3.90
CA GLY A 45 -0.90 21.43 3.39
C GLY A 45 -0.68 22.25 2.12
N LEU A 46 -1.62 22.14 1.18
CA LEU A 46 -1.66 23.01 0.01
C LEU A 46 -2.78 24.03 0.18
N GLY A 47 -2.41 25.27 0.47
CA GLY A 47 -3.36 26.39 0.52
C GLY A 47 -3.57 26.95 -0.89
N GLY A 48 -4.82 27.19 -1.28
CA GLY A 48 -5.10 27.92 -2.52
C GLY A 48 -4.65 29.38 -2.39
N ALA A 49 -4.03 29.94 -3.44
CA ALA A 49 -3.70 31.37 -3.49
C ALA A 49 -4.95 32.28 -3.54
N SER A 50 -6.15 31.70 -3.78
CA SER A 50 -7.44 32.41 -3.72
C SER A 50 -8.51 31.58 -2.99
N VAL A 51 -9.42 32.27 -2.31
CA VAL A 51 -10.53 31.70 -1.51
C VAL A 51 -11.43 30.75 -2.33
N ALA A 52 -11.54 30.97 -3.65
CA ALA A 52 -12.40 30.17 -4.53
C ALA A 52 -11.90 28.72 -4.76
N ARG A 53 -10.59 28.44 -4.59
CA ARG A 53 -10.04 27.08 -4.77
C ARG A 53 -10.04 26.23 -3.49
N LEU A 54 -10.19 26.85 -2.32
CA LEU A 54 -10.19 26.18 -1.02
C LEU A 54 -11.45 25.35 -0.75
N VAL A 55 -12.57 25.65 -1.42
CA VAL A 55 -13.90 25.06 -1.13
C VAL A 55 -14.29 23.96 -2.11
N SER A 56 -13.48 23.69 -3.15
CA SER A 56 -13.82 22.66 -4.14
C SER A 56 -13.28 21.29 -3.74
N ARG A 57 -14.08 20.22 -3.92
CA ARG A 57 -13.62 18.81 -3.92
C ARG A 57 -12.55 18.49 -4.99
N ALA A 58 -12.13 19.47 -5.79
CA ALA A 58 -11.06 19.35 -6.79
C ALA A 58 -9.70 19.87 -6.28
N ALA A 59 -9.55 20.10 -4.97
CA ALA A 59 -8.24 20.38 -4.38
C ALA A 59 -7.33 19.13 -4.46
N PRO A 60 -6.05 19.27 -4.83
CA PRO A 60 -5.11 18.14 -4.83
C PRO A 60 -5.04 17.50 -3.44
N PHE A 61 -4.93 16.16 -3.39
CA PHE A 61 -4.86 15.40 -2.15
C PHE A 61 -6.10 15.54 -1.24
N ALA A 62 -7.28 15.89 -1.74
CA ALA A 62 -8.47 16.14 -0.91
C ALA A 62 -8.78 15.00 0.10
N ASP A 63 -8.64 13.74 -0.34
CA ASP A 63 -8.89 12.56 0.49
C ASP A 63 -7.72 12.20 1.43
N GLU A 64 -6.57 12.85 1.26
CA GLU A 64 -5.30 12.57 1.96
C GLU A 64 -4.77 13.79 2.72
N ALA A 65 -5.49 14.93 2.68
CA ALA A 65 -5.01 16.21 3.18
C ALA A 65 -4.66 16.19 4.68
N ARG A 66 -5.24 15.24 5.43
CA ARG A 66 -4.95 15.05 6.86
C ARG A 66 -3.64 14.32 7.13
N ASP A 67 -3.16 13.55 6.16
CA ASP A 67 -1.98 12.68 6.25
C ASP A 67 -1.15 12.75 4.98
N PHE A 68 -0.96 13.97 4.50
CA PHE A 68 0.03 14.28 3.49
C PHE A 68 1.30 14.73 4.20
N GLN A 69 2.39 13.98 4.05
CA GLN A 69 3.63 14.15 4.79
C GLN A 69 4.83 14.20 3.86
N VAL A 70 5.90 14.83 4.34
CA VAL A 70 7.21 14.81 3.70
C VAL A 70 8.28 14.43 4.72
N GLY A 71 9.03 13.40 4.40
CA GLY A 71 10.27 13.00 5.07
C GLY A 71 11.47 13.71 4.45
N PHE A 72 12.47 13.97 5.28
CA PHE A 72 13.70 14.66 4.90
C PHE A 72 14.86 13.68 4.95
N ALA A 73 15.38 13.33 3.77
CA ALA A 73 16.53 12.45 3.62
C ALA A 73 17.83 13.24 3.51
N THR A 74 18.87 12.76 4.19
CA THR A 74 20.19 13.38 4.20
C THR A 74 20.84 13.29 2.80
N PRO A 75 21.45 14.36 2.29
CA PRO A 75 22.14 14.30 0.99
C PRO A 75 23.52 13.64 1.09
N VAL A 76 24.10 13.57 2.30
CA VAL A 76 25.44 13.04 2.57
C VAL A 76 25.44 12.24 3.87
N GLY A 77 26.40 11.33 4.01
CA GLY A 77 26.63 10.60 5.25
C GLY A 77 27.46 11.40 6.27
N GLY A 78 27.20 11.18 7.55
CA GLY A 78 27.90 11.84 8.65
C GLY A 78 27.05 11.89 9.92
N ARG A 79 27.47 12.72 10.89
CA ARG A 79 26.80 12.81 12.19
C ARG A 79 25.72 13.90 12.18
N LEU A 80 24.47 13.55 12.48
CA LEU A 80 23.35 14.47 12.51
C LEU A 80 23.46 15.47 13.66
N ARG A 81 23.25 16.75 13.37
CA ARG A 81 23.06 17.82 14.34
C ARG A 81 21.75 18.55 14.11
N ARG A 82 20.84 18.50 15.07
CA ARG A 82 19.55 19.17 15.02
C ARG A 82 19.72 20.67 15.29
N VAL A 83 18.84 21.49 14.73
CA VAL A 83 18.70 22.91 15.12
C VAL A 83 17.48 23.03 16.03
N ASP A 84 17.61 23.67 17.20
CA ASP A 84 16.53 23.74 18.20
C ASP A 84 15.25 24.37 17.64
N GLU A 85 15.37 25.34 16.74
CA GLU A 85 14.25 26.04 16.09
C GLU A 85 13.46 25.16 15.11
N SER A 86 13.99 24.00 14.72
CA SER A 86 13.36 23.09 13.75
C SER A 86 12.12 22.38 14.32
N SER A 87 12.16 22.01 15.60
CA SER A 87 11.14 21.20 16.26
C SER A 87 10.33 22.05 17.22
N GLN A 88 9.11 22.43 16.82
CA GLN A 88 8.21 23.24 17.67
C GLN A 88 7.23 22.41 18.54
N GLY A 89 7.28 21.08 18.46
CA GLY A 89 6.71 20.16 19.44
C GLY A 89 5.20 19.88 19.38
N GLY A 90 4.83 18.60 19.51
CA GLY A 90 3.57 18.12 20.09
C GLY A 90 2.27 18.32 19.29
N PHE A 91 1.15 17.99 19.94
CA PHE A 91 -0.25 17.99 19.44
C PHE A 91 -0.73 19.34 18.85
N LEU A 92 0.08 20.40 18.95
CA LEU A 92 -0.14 21.77 18.48
C LEU A 92 0.48 22.08 17.12
N ASP A 93 1.13 21.10 16.46
CA ASP A 93 1.48 21.12 15.02
C ASP A 93 0.23 21.05 14.11
N ARG A 94 -0.83 21.80 14.46
CA ARG A 94 -2.11 21.82 13.74
C ARG A 94 -1.98 22.67 12.50
N MET A 95 -2.68 22.24 11.45
CA MET A 95 -2.74 22.91 10.14
C MET A 95 -3.24 24.37 10.21
N ASP A 96 -3.83 24.81 11.31
CA ASP A 96 -4.39 26.16 11.40
C ASP A 96 -3.32 27.26 11.60
N ASP A 97 -2.09 26.91 12.02
CA ASP A 97 -0.96 27.82 12.30
C ASP A 97 0.24 27.68 11.33
N PHE A 98 0.03 27.06 10.17
CA PHE A 98 1.09 26.64 9.25
C PHE A 98 2.17 27.68 8.93
N GLN A 99 3.42 27.25 9.06
CA GLN A 99 4.57 27.96 8.49
C GLN A 99 4.58 27.75 6.98
N GLU A 100 4.69 28.84 6.22
CA GLU A 100 4.93 28.75 4.78
C GLU A 100 6.25 28.00 4.51
N TRP A 101 6.27 27.22 3.43
CA TRP A 101 7.47 26.53 3.00
C TRP A 101 8.54 27.54 2.61
N ARG A 102 9.66 27.53 3.33
CA ARG A 102 10.81 28.40 3.09
C ARG A 102 11.98 27.56 2.59
N PRO A 103 12.36 27.67 1.31
CA PRO A 103 13.42 26.84 0.72
C PRO A 103 14.76 26.92 1.44
N ASP A 104 15.07 28.08 2.00
CA ASP A 104 16.31 28.38 2.71
C ASP A 104 16.30 27.96 4.19
N PHE A 105 15.16 27.49 4.71
CA PHE A 105 15.05 27.00 6.08
C PHE A 105 15.93 25.78 6.30
N VAL A 106 16.82 25.87 7.30
CA VAL A 106 17.75 24.80 7.68
C VAL A 106 17.16 24.03 8.86
N ILE A 107 16.84 22.75 8.66
CA ILE A 107 16.32 21.90 9.74
C ILE A 107 17.44 21.38 10.65
N GLY A 108 18.64 21.22 10.13
CA GLY A 108 19.76 20.57 10.82
C GLY A 108 21.04 20.65 10.02
N HIS A 109 22.06 19.93 10.46
CA HIS A 109 23.35 19.80 9.79
C HIS A 109 23.86 18.36 9.82
N ILE A 110 24.69 17.99 8.86
CA ILE A 110 25.51 16.77 8.89
C ILE A 110 26.96 17.17 9.09
N GLU A 111 27.58 16.66 10.15
CA GLU A 111 29.01 16.82 10.42
C GLU A 111 29.77 15.68 9.72
N CYS A 112 30.53 16.02 8.69
CA CYS A 112 31.32 15.08 7.90
C CYS A 112 32.79 15.07 8.35
N GLU A 113 33.40 13.89 8.39
CA GLU A 113 34.83 13.70 8.61
C GLU A 113 35.55 13.67 7.24
N GLY A 114 36.44 14.65 6.96
CA GLY A 114 37.29 14.66 5.75
C GLY A 114 37.47 16.03 5.06
N GLU A 115 38.69 16.29 4.59
CA GLU A 115 39.08 17.37 3.66
C GLU A 115 39.14 16.79 2.24
N GLY A 116 37.99 16.58 1.60
CA GLY A 116 37.91 16.03 0.24
C GLY A 116 36.68 16.56 -0.47
N ALA A 117 36.88 17.42 -1.46
CA ALA A 117 35.83 18.19 -2.09
C ALA A 117 34.97 17.34 -3.04
N SER A 118 33.70 17.13 -2.69
CA SER A 118 32.66 17.44 -3.68
C SER A 118 32.40 18.95 -3.59
N THR A 119 32.60 19.62 -4.73
CA THR A 119 32.43 21.06 -4.96
C THR A 119 30.98 21.45 -5.22
N GLU A 120 30.05 20.49 -5.27
CA GLU A 120 28.64 20.79 -5.39
C GLU A 120 28.06 21.24 -4.03
N PRO A 121 27.15 22.23 -4.02
CA PRO A 121 26.46 22.66 -2.81
C PRO A 121 25.39 21.62 -2.45
N ALA A 122 25.81 20.41 -2.10
CA ALA A 122 24.94 19.43 -1.47
C ALA A 122 24.53 20.01 -0.12
N GLY A 123 23.26 20.40 0.01
CA GLY A 123 22.73 21.01 1.22
C GLY A 123 21.20 20.94 1.27
N ASP A 124 20.54 20.81 0.13
CA ASP A 124 19.11 20.53 0.14
C ASP A 124 18.88 19.06 0.50
N VAL A 125 17.95 18.83 1.42
CA VAL A 125 17.48 17.49 1.76
C VAL A 125 16.77 16.86 0.58
N ARG A 126 16.79 15.54 0.46
CA ARG A 126 15.87 14.84 -0.46
C ARG A 126 14.48 14.76 0.17
N LEU A 127 13.44 14.93 -0.62
CA LEU A 127 12.05 14.96 -0.16
C LEU A 127 11.38 13.62 -0.40
N PHE A 128 11.06 12.89 0.66
CA PHE A 128 10.30 11.64 0.58
C PHE A 128 8.84 11.90 0.91
N PHE A 129 7.97 11.96 -0.09
CA PHE A 129 6.55 12.22 0.14
C PHE A 129 5.81 10.94 0.48
N ALA A 130 4.89 11.04 1.43
CA ALA A 130 3.93 9.99 1.75
C ALA A 130 2.54 10.60 1.89
N ALA A 131 1.52 9.88 1.43
CA ALA A 131 0.13 10.29 1.57
C ALA A 131 -0.71 9.09 2.01
N GLY A 132 -1.64 9.33 2.93
CA GLY A 132 -2.53 8.31 3.46
C GLY A 132 -3.98 8.75 3.39
N ARG A 133 -4.84 7.92 2.80
CA ARG A 133 -6.29 8.04 2.92
C ARG A 133 -6.72 7.26 4.15
N ARG A 134 -7.24 7.94 5.16
CA ARG A 134 -7.60 7.34 6.45
C ARG A 134 -8.85 6.48 6.32
N ALA A 135 -8.86 5.34 7.00
CA ALA A 135 -10.05 4.50 7.14
C ALA A 135 -11.14 5.18 7.98
N THR A 136 -10.74 5.92 9.02
CA THR A 136 -11.62 6.70 9.89
C THR A 136 -10.94 7.96 10.39
N GLY A 137 -11.70 9.02 10.62
CA GLY A 137 -11.22 10.27 11.23
C GLY A 137 -11.41 10.35 12.75
N LEU A 138 -11.84 9.26 13.41
CA LEU A 138 -12.20 9.27 14.83
C LEU A 138 -11.17 8.61 15.76
N ALA A 139 -10.44 7.60 15.28
CA ALA A 139 -9.41 6.89 16.03
C ALA A 139 -8.06 7.07 15.31
N GLU A 140 -7.40 8.20 15.57
CA GLU A 140 -6.22 8.63 14.82
C GLU A 140 -4.96 8.57 15.68
N ASP A 141 -3.97 7.81 15.24
CA ASP A 141 -2.59 7.92 15.73
C ASP A 141 -1.76 8.70 14.70
N ARG A 142 -1.40 9.93 15.05
CA ARG A 142 -0.54 10.82 14.25
C ARG A 142 0.80 11.08 14.93
N SER A 143 1.26 10.11 15.72
CA SER A 143 2.52 10.22 16.47
C SER A 143 3.76 10.11 15.58
N GLY A 144 3.66 9.45 14.42
CA GLY A 144 4.80 9.16 13.55
C GLY A 144 4.56 9.44 12.06
N PHE A 145 5.55 9.01 11.27
CA PHE A 145 5.49 9.07 9.81
C PHE A 145 4.52 8.01 9.29
N LEU A 146 3.42 8.48 8.69
CA LEU A 146 2.31 7.68 8.17
C LEU A 146 1.77 6.63 9.16
N THR A 147 1.82 6.89 10.47
CA THR A 147 1.28 5.99 11.51
C THR A 147 -0.24 5.95 11.46
N GLY A 148 -0.86 4.91 12.02
CA GLY A 148 -2.32 4.77 12.13
C GLY A 148 -2.93 3.88 11.04
N TRP A 149 -4.25 3.95 10.88
CA TRP A 149 -4.99 3.08 9.94
C TRP A 149 -5.39 3.82 8.67
N ASN A 150 -5.00 3.26 7.53
CA ASN A 150 -5.20 3.84 6.22
C ASN A 150 -5.90 2.83 5.30
N GLU A 151 -6.97 3.26 4.62
CA GLU A 151 -7.58 2.46 3.53
C GLU A 151 -6.73 2.52 2.25
N ARG A 152 -5.77 3.46 2.20
CA ARG A 152 -4.73 3.55 1.17
C ARG A 152 -3.53 4.31 1.73
N SER A 153 -2.34 3.80 1.50
CA SER A 153 -1.07 4.48 1.78
C SER A 153 -0.24 4.53 0.51
N ARG A 154 0.51 5.60 0.27
CA ARG A 154 1.37 5.72 -0.90
C ARG A 154 2.57 6.62 -0.65
N ALA A 155 3.66 6.39 -1.37
CA ALA A 155 4.88 7.16 -1.24
C ALA A 155 5.63 7.34 -2.58
N TRP A 156 6.47 8.37 -2.64
CA TRP A 156 7.34 8.69 -3.78
C TRP A 156 8.45 9.66 -3.40
N TRP A 157 9.54 9.66 -4.17
CA TRP A 157 10.56 10.72 -4.08
C TRP A 157 10.09 11.99 -4.79
N GLY A 158 10.33 13.14 -4.16
CA GLY A 158 10.10 14.47 -4.71
C GLY A 158 11.08 14.87 -5.81
N GLU A 159 12.19 14.16 -5.88
CA GLU A 159 13.19 14.25 -6.94
C GLU A 159 12.85 13.29 -8.08
N GLY A 160 13.27 13.66 -9.29
CA GLY A 160 13.02 12.88 -10.50
C GLY A 160 12.47 13.75 -11.62
N LYS A 161 12.82 13.41 -12.85
CA LYS A 161 12.24 14.00 -14.06
C LYS A 161 11.54 12.90 -14.84
N GLY A 162 10.40 13.21 -15.44
CA GLY A 162 9.65 12.28 -16.27
C GLY A 162 8.47 11.63 -15.54
N ARG A 163 7.99 10.52 -16.12
CA ARG A 163 6.81 9.81 -15.64
C ARG A 163 7.14 8.99 -14.41
N PHE A 164 6.33 9.15 -13.35
CA PHE A 164 6.35 8.27 -12.19
C PHE A 164 5.60 6.99 -12.49
N GLY A 165 6.29 5.86 -12.57
CA GLY A 165 5.60 4.58 -12.70
C GLY A 165 4.95 4.19 -11.38
N THR A 166 3.74 3.63 -11.45
CA THR A 166 2.95 3.30 -10.25
C THR A 166 2.88 1.79 -10.02
N LEU A 167 3.39 1.34 -8.88
CA LEU A 167 3.18 -0.01 -8.34
C LEU A 167 2.01 0.03 -7.34
N LEU A 168 0.96 -0.75 -7.61
CA LEU A 168 -0.15 -0.96 -6.70
C LEU A 168 -0.05 -2.33 -6.05
N SER A 169 0.01 -2.40 -4.72
CA SER A 169 -0.19 -3.64 -3.96
C SER A 169 -1.62 -3.65 -3.43
N LEU A 170 -2.38 -4.67 -3.84
CA LEU A 170 -3.68 -5.01 -3.26
C LEU A 170 -3.43 -6.09 -2.21
N GLY A 171 -3.01 -5.62 -1.04
CA GLY A 171 -2.36 -6.44 -0.04
C GLY A 171 -3.31 -7.03 0.98
N ILE A 172 -3.07 -8.30 1.29
CA ILE A 172 -3.45 -8.88 2.57
C ILE A 172 -2.30 -8.69 3.58
N CYS A 173 -2.49 -9.15 4.81
CA CYS A 173 -1.52 -8.96 5.91
C CYS A 173 -0.07 -9.38 5.58
N GLU A 174 0.18 -10.35 4.71
CA GLU A 174 1.53 -10.78 4.33
C GLU A 174 2.31 -9.76 3.49
N GLN A 175 1.61 -8.93 2.69
CA GLN A 175 2.26 -7.97 1.79
C GLN A 175 2.69 -6.70 2.52
N VAL A 176 2.14 -6.46 3.72
CA VAL A 176 2.34 -5.23 4.51
C VAL A 176 3.83 -4.95 4.70
N GLY A 177 4.58 -5.90 5.28
CA GLY A 177 6.01 -5.73 5.53
C GLY A 177 6.85 -5.73 4.24
N VAL A 178 6.43 -6.49 3.23
CA VAL A 178 7.12 -6.52 1.92
C VAL A 178 7.12 -5.14 1.26
N ILE A 179 5.96 -4.46 1.24
CA ILE A 179 5.75 -3.21 0.50
C ILE A 179 6.01 -1.96 1.37
N LEU A 180 5.52 -1.95 2.61
CA LEU A 180 5.72 -0.83 3.53
C LEU A 180 7.08 -0.90 4.24
N GLY A 181 7.72 -2.05 4.31
CA GLY A 181 8.96 -2.22 5.07
C GLY A 181 8.75 -2.20 6.59
N ASP A 182 9.82 -2.50 7.33
CA ASP A 182 9.76 -2.70 8.79
C ASP A 182 10.18 -1.45 9.58
N ARG A 183 10.96 -0.55 8.94
CA ARG A 183 11.55 0.61 9.63
C ARG A 183 10.71 1.87 9.51
N LEU A 184 10.43 2.26 8.27
CA LEU A 184 9.69 3.46 7.92
C LEU A 184 8.87 3.12 6.69
N PRO A 185 7.55 3.43 6.66
CA PRO A 185 6.69 3.13 5.53
C PRO A 185 7.33 3.48 4.17
N PHE A 186 7.45 2.47 3.31
CA PHE A 186 8.02 2.45 1.97
C PHE A 186 9.53 2.72 1.85
N ALA A 187 10.26 3.04 2.93
CA ALA A 187 11.68 3.38 2.83
C ALA A 187 12.51 2.23 2.24
N ASP A 188 12.30 0.99 2.73
CA ASP A 188 13.06 -0.17 2.28
C ASP A 188 12.81 -0.50 0.78
N LEU A 189 11.64 -0.13 0.24
CA LEU A 189 11.34 -0.21 -1.19
C LEU A 189 12.07 0.88 -1.98
N PHE A 190 12.04 2.10 -1.48
CA PHE A 190 12.61 3.25 -2.17
C PHE A 190 14.13 3.36 -2.08
N ASP A 191 14.75 2.66 -1.13
CA ASP A 191 16.20 2.47 -1.07
C ASP A 191 16.72 1.55 -2.19
N ALA A 192 15.85 0.68 -2.72
CA ALA A 192 16.22 -0.31 -3.73
C ALA A 192 15.91 0.12 -5.18
N VAL A 193 15.20 1.24 -5.39
CA VAL A 193 14.84 1.75 -6.72
C VAL A 193 15.55 3.06 -7.03
N SER A 194 15.93 3.26 -8.29
CA SER A 194 16.66 4.47 -8.73
C SER A 194 15.83 5.46 -9.53
N GLY A 195 14.68 5.04 -10.06
CA GLY A 195 13.87 5.87 -10.94
C GLY A 195 12.76 6.65 -10.22
N PRO A 196 12.06 7.54 -10.93
CA PRO A 196 10.84 8.16 -10.44
C PRO A 196 9.76 7.08 -10.27
N ALA A 197 9.66 6.52 -9.07
CA ALA A 197 8.70 5.49 -8.71
C ALA A 197 7.63 6.04 -7.77
N HIS A 198 6.43 5.46 -7.86
CA HIS A 198 5.32 5.71 -6.97
C HIS A 198 4.76 4.36 -6.52
N ALA A 199 4.66 4.16 -5.21
CA ALA A 199 4.16 2.92 -4.64
C ALA A 199 2.86 3.19 -3.87
N VAL A 200 1.87 2.33 -4.06
CA VAL A 200 0.56 2.39 -3.41
C VAL A 200 0.29 1.06 -2.74
N PHE A 201 -0.11 1.10 -1.47
CA PHE A 201 -0.53 -0.06 -0.71
C PHE A 201 -1.97 0.12 -0.25
N ILE A 202 -2.80 -0.89 -0.51
CA ILE A 202 -4.20 -0.93 -0.07
C ILE A 202 -4.40 -2.22 0.72
N PRO A 203 -4.73 -2.13 2.03
CA PRO A 203 -4.91 -3.31 2.86
C PRO A 203 -6.26 -4.01 2.63
N ASP A 204 -6.34 -5.25 3.10
CA ASP A 204 -7.57 -6.02 3.23
C ASP A 204 -8.40 -5.55 4.45
N GLU A 205 -9.30 -4.59 4.24
CA GLU A 205 -10.14 -4.08 5.32
C GLU A 205 -11.33 -5.00 5.62
N ALA A 206 -12.49 -4.74 5.02
CA ALA A 206 -13.70 -5.55 5.16
C ALA A 206 -13.80 -6.65 4.09
N GLN A 207 -12.94 -6.59 3.07
CA GLN A 207 -13.05 -7.37 1.84
C GLN A 207 -11.66 -7.80 1.38
N SER A 208 -11.46 -9.10 1.19
CA SER A 208 -10.21 -9.63 0.62
C SER A 208 -10.13 -9.29 -0.88
N PRO A 209 -8.96 -8.85 -1.38
CA PRO A 209 -8.76 -8.52 -2.79
C PRO A 209 -8.50 -9.77 -3.66
N CYS A 210 -9.37 -10.78 -3.57
CA CYS A 210 -9.29 -11.94 -4.44
C CYS A 210 -9.69 -11.60 -5.88
N ALA A 211 -9.27 -12.42 -6.86
CA ALA A 211 -9.43 -12.14 -8.28
C ALA A 211 -10.88 -11.86 -8.68
N ALA A 212 -11.84 -12.64 -8.15
CA ALA A 212 -13.28 -12.44 -8.37
C ALA A 212 -13.71 -11.01 -7.99
N VAL A 213 -13.28 -10.55 -6.81
CA VAL A 213 -13.67 -9.26 -6.23
C VAL A 213 -13.02 -8.11 -6.97
N VAL A 214 -11.71 -8.21 -7.24
CA VAL A 214 -10.97 -7.14 -7.95
C VAL A 214 -11.49 -6.99 -9.38
N LYS A 215 -11.77 -8.11 -10.06
CA LYS A 215 -12.42 -8.12 -11.38
C LYS A 215 -13.75 -7.38 -11.34
N GLU A 216 -14.63 -7.76 -10.41
CA GLU A 216 -15.93 -7.12 -10.29
C GLU A 216 -15.80 -5.64 -9.93
N GLN A 217 -14.85 -5.22 -9.10
CA GLN A 217 -14.60 -3.81 -8.82
C GLN A 217 -14.26 -3.01 -10.09
N ILE A 218 -13.45 -3.56 -10.99
CA ILE A 218 -13.12 -2.93 -12.28
C ILE A 218 -14.37 -2.81 -13.17
N LEU A 219 -15.15 -3.88 -13.27
CA LEU A 219 -16.28 -3.97 -14.21
C LEU A 219 -17.56 -3.28 -13.71
N ARG A 220 -17.68 -3.07 -12.40
CA ARG A 220 -18.90 -2.58 -11.75
C ARG A 220 -19.23 -1.16 -12.20
N SER A 221 -20.41 -1.01 -12.78
CA SER A 221 -20.99 0.27 -13.14
C SER A 221 -21.49 1.04 -11.91
N LYS A 222 -21.69 2.36 -12.08
CA LYS A 222 -22.30 3.21 -11.04
C LYS A 222 -23.71 2.75 -10.68
N THR A 223 -24.46 2.21 -11.64
CA THR A 223 -25.82 1.71 -11.42
C THR A 223 -25.81 0.47 -10.53
N GLU A 224 -24.92 -0.48 -10.81
CA GLU A 224 -24.74 -1.68 -9.99
C GLU A 224 -24.24 -1.31 -8.58
N ALA A 225 -23.29 -0.38 -8.46
CA ALA A 225 -22.86 0.12 -7.16
C ALA A 225 -24.01 0.73 -6.34
N GLY A 226 -24.90 1.50 -7.01
CA GLY A 226 -26.11 2.04 -6.39
C GLY A 226 -27.10 0.96 -5.95
N ALA A 227 -27.29 -0.08 -6.76
CA ALA A 227 -28.14 -1.22 -6.43
C ALA A 227 -27.61 -2.01 -5.23
N ILE A 228 -26.30 -2.26 -5.16
CA ILE A 228 -25.64 -2.91 -4.03
C ILE A 228 -25.82 -2.10 -2.73
N ALA A 229 -25.62 -0.77 -2.79
CA ALA A 229 -25.81 0.09 -1.63
C ALA A 229 -27.27 0.09 -1.14
N ALA A 230 -28.22 0.12 -2.07
CA ALA A 230 -29.65 0.07 -1.74
C ALA A 230 -30.07 -1.28 -1.15
N ASP A 231 -29.57 -2.39 -1.70
CA ASP A 231 -29.81 -3.73 -1.17
C ASP A 231 -29.26 -3.87 0.25
N LEU A 232 -28.00 -3.51 0.46
CA LEU A 232 -27.39 -3.59 1.79
C LEU A 232 -28.21 -2.79 2.81
N ALA A 233 -28.56 -1.54 2.48
CA ALA A 233 -29.35 -0.70 3.39
C ALA A 233 -30.71 -1.33 3.72
N LYS A 234 -31.39 -1.90 2.72
CA LYS A 234 -32.66 -2.60 2.90
C LYS A 234 -32.49 -3.85 3.75
N GLY A 235 -31.50 -4.69 3.44
CA GLY A 235 -31.23 -5.95 4.14
C GLY A 235 -30.90 -5.74 5.61
N MET A 236 -30.06 -4.74 5.91
CA MET A 236 -29.71 -4.38 7.28
C MET A 236 -30.92 -3.90 8.08
N LEU A 237 -31.87 -3.17 7.47
CA LEU A 237 -33.03 -2.61 8.17
C LEU A 237 -34.25 -3.56 8.22
N ALA A 238 -34.35 -4.51 7.30
CA ALA A 238 -35.47 -5.45 7.21
C ALA A 238 -35.28 -6.72 8.06
N GLY A 239 -34.06 -6.97 8.53
CA GLY A 239 -33.73 -8.15 9.31
C GLY A 239 -34.37 -8.17 10.72
N PRO A 240 -34.47 -9.35 11.35
CA PRO A 240 -35.00 -9.49 12.71
C PRO A 240 -34.08 -8.89 13.79
N ALA A 241 -32.80 -8.66 13.49
CA ALA A 241 -31.84 -8.06 14.41
C ALA A 241 -31.71 -6.55 14.14
N VAL A 242 -31.79 -5.72 15.17
CA VAL A 242 -31.60 -4.27 15.04
C VAL A 242 -30.12 -3.96 14.83
N PRO A 243 -29.72 -3.27 13.75
CA PRO A 243 -28.32 -2.93 13.51
C PRO A 243 -27.69 -2.07 14.60
N ASN A 244 -26.49 -2.42 15.04
CA ASN A 244 -25.70 -1.64 15.99
C ASN A 244 -24.60 -0.80 15.29
N ALA A 245 -23.75 -0.12 16.05
CA ALA A 245 -22.68 0.69 15.48
C ALA A 245 -21.66 -0.14 14.68
N SER A 246 -21.30 -1.32 15.16
CA SER A 246 -20.35 -2.22 14.49
C SER A 246 -20.90 -2.73 13.16
N ASP A 247 -22.19 -3.05 13.11
CA ASP A 247 -22.91 -3.40 11.87
C ASP A 247 -22.76 -2.29 10.81
N TRP A 248 -23.04 -1.04 11.18
CA TRP A 248 -22.97 0.09 10.26
C TRP A 248 -21.55 0.43 9.83
N ILE A 249 -20.58 0.34 10.73
CA ILE A 249 -19.17 0.57 10.41
C ILE A 249 -18.70 -0.48 9.41
N PHE A 250 -18.94 -1.77 9.67
CA PHE A 250 -18.51 -2.85 8.78
C PHE A 250 -19.21 -2.77 7.43
N ALA A 251 -20.52 -2.55 7.41
CA ALA A 251 -21.28 -2.33 6.18
C ALA A 251 -20.76 -1.14 5.36
N GLY A 252 -20.45 -0.02 6.00
CA GLY A 252 -19.89 1.15 5.35
C GLY A 252 -18.52 0.85 4.72
N CYS A 253 -17.63 0.17 5.45
CA CYS A 253 -16.33 -0.27 4.94
C CYS A 253 -16.48 -1.24 3.75
N LEU A 254 -17.42 -2.19 3.81
CA LEU A 254 -17.70 -3.11 2.71
C LEU A 254 -18.25 -2.36 1.47
N LEU A 255 -19.17 -1.41 1.64
CA LEU A 255 -19.66 -0.61 0.52
C LEU A 255 -18.55 0.25 -0.09
N ALA A 256 -17.68 0.84 0.74
CA ALA A 256 -16.55 1.62 0.27
C ALA A 256 -15.57 0.77 -0.55
N SER A 257 -15.29 -0.46 -0.13
CA SER A 257 -14.44 -1.39 -0.86
C SER A 257 -15.10 -1.89 -2.14
N LEU A 258 -16.39 -2.22 -2.13
CA LEU A 258 -17.12 -2.65 -3.34
C LEU A 258 -17.27 -1.51 -4.37
N GLY A 259 -17.42 -0.27 -3.91
CA GLY A 259 -17.68 0.88 -4.79
C GLY A 259 -16.45 1.47 -5.48
N LYS A 260 -15.23 1.09 -5.07
CA LYS A 260 -13.96 1.66 -5.58
C LYS A 260 -13.12 0.58 -6.24
N SER A 261 -12.47 0.93 -7.35
CA SER A 261 -11.48 0.06 -8.01
C SER A 261 -10.12 0.75 -8.03
N PRO A 262 -9.20 0.38 -7.13
CA PRO A 262 -7.85 0.94 -7.11
C PRO A 262 -7.08 0.77 -8.43
N MET A 263 -7.45 -0.22 -9.22
CA MET A 263 -6.90 -0.50 -10.56
C MET A 263 -7.16 0.64 -11.56
N THR A 264 -8.08 1.55 -11.24
CA THR A 264 -8.48 2.67 -12.08
C THR A 264 -8.20 4.03 -11.44
N ASP A 265 -7.63 4.03 -10.22
CA ASP A 265 -7.35 5.24 -9.46
C ASP A 265 -6.23 6.07 -10.13
N HIS A 266 -6.35 7.39 -9.97
CA HIS A 266 -5.32 8.35 -10.33
C HIS A 266 -4.92 9.14 -9.09
N TYR A 267 -3.65 9.50 -9.00
CA TYR A 267 -3.05 10.05 -7.79
C TYR A 267 -2.39 11.39 -8.07
N ASP A 268 -2.66 12.37 -7.22
CA ASP A 268 -1.95 13.64 -7.23
C ASP A 268 -0.55 13.45 -6.66
N MET A 269 0.44 14.10 -7.26
CA MET A 269 1.85 13.96 -6.94
C MET A 269 2.45 15.34 -6.78
N LEU A 270 3.17 15.55 -5.68
CA LEU A 270 3.92 16.78 -5.46
C LEU A 270 5.40 16.46 -5.58
N THR A 271 6.10 17.18 -6.44
CA THR A 271 7.54 17.05 -6.67
C THR A 271 8.20 18.41 -6.56
N ARG A 272 9.54 18.46 -6.60
CA ARG A 272 10.26 19.73 -6.74
C ARG A 272 9.90 20.49 -8.01
N SER A 273 9.40 19.79 -9.04
CA SER A 273 8.94 20.40 -10.31
C SER A 273 7.48 20.88 -10.28
N GLY A 274 6.76 20.65 -9.17
CA GLY A 274 5.37 21.07 -8.99
C GLY A 274 4.40 19.89 -8.88
N LEU A 275 3.13 20.17 -9.15
CA LEU A 275 2.04 19.19 -9.10
C LEU A 275 1.91 18.44 -10.43
N SER A 276 1.72 17.13 -10.33
CA SER A 276 1.38 16.28 -11.46
C SER A 276 0.37 15.22 -11.04
N ARG A 277 -0.13 14.44 -11.99
CA ARG A 277 -0.92 13.23 -11.70
C ARG A 277 -0.25 12.01 -12.30
N THR A 278 -0.38 10.88 -11.60
CA THR A 278 -0.03 9.55 -12.11
C THR A 278 -1.23 8.62 -11.96
N GLY A 279 -1.11 7.39 -12.43
CA GLY A 279 -2.21 6.44 -12.53
C GLY A 279 -2.82 6.38 -13.94
N PRO A 280 -3.55 5.31 -14.28
CA PRO A 280 -3.73 4.06 -13.50
C PRO A 280 -2.39 3.33 -13.25
N PRO A 281 -2.35 2.34 -12.33
CA PRO A 281 -1.12 1.62 -12.01
C PRO A 281 -0.46 1.00 -13.25
N ASP A 282 0.87 1.07 -13.30
CA ASP A 282 1.71 0.41 -14.32
C ASP A 282 1.98 -1.05 -13.97
N ALA A 283 1.97 -1.38 -12.68
CA ALA A 283 2.06 -2.73 -12.19
C ALA A 283 1.19 -2.94 -10.95
N VAL A 284 0.72 -4.18 -10.78
CA VAL A 284 -0.17 -4.58 -9.68
C VAL A 284 0.35 -5.86 -9.07
N VAL A 285 0.50 -5.89 -7.75
CA VAL A 285 0.88 -7.07 -6.97
C VAL A 285 -0.36 -7.61 -6.25
N LEU A 286 -0.69 -8.86 -6.54
CA LEU A 286 -1.76 -9.64 -5.92
C LEU A 286 -1.15 -10.79 -5.12
N SER A 287 -1.96 -11.49 -4.34
CA SER A 287 -1.53 -12.70 -3.63
C SER A 287 -2.55 -13.83 -3.77
N LEU A 288 -2.05 -15.04 -4.02
CA LEU A 288 -2.86 -16.25 -3.96
C LEU A 288 -3.37 -16.56 -2.54
N MET A 289 -2.76 -16.03 -1.48
CA MET A 289 -3.27 -16.17 -0.11
C MET A 289 -4.59 -15.39 0.10
N ALA A 290 -4.90 -14.41 -0.77
CA ALA A 290 -6.20 -13.73 -0.77
C ALA A 290 -7.34 -14.66 -1.29
N GLU A 291 -6.99 -15.74 -1.99
CA GLU A 291 -7.94 -16.68 -2.56
C GLU A 291 -8.45 -17.66 -1.50
N GLY A 292 -9.68 -17.41 -1.03
CA GLY A 292 -10.39 -18.34 -0.15
C GLY A 292 -11.04 -19.50 -0.92
N PRO A 293 -11.14 -20.70 -0.32
CA PRO A 293 -11.84 -21.83 -0.93
C PRO A 293 -13.35 -21.62 -1.06
N VAL A 294 -13.90 -20.65 -0.32
CA VAL A 294 -15.32 -20.27 -0.35
C VAL A 294 -15.42 -18.75 -0.43
N VAL A 295 -16.32 -18.27 -1.29
CA VAL A 295 -16.77 -16.88 -1.32
C VAL A 295 -18.28 -16.81 -1.12
N LEU A 296 -18.80 -15.63 -0.82
CA LEU A 296 -20.23 -15.39 -0.74
C LEU A 296 -20.70 -14.71 -2.02
N ARG A 297 -21.73 -15.26 -2.66
CA ARG A 297 -22.38 -14.65 -3.84
C ARG A 297 -23.76 -14.16 -3.47
N HIS A 298 -24.07 -12.92 -3.81
CA HIS A 298 -25.39 -12.37 -3.58
C HIS A 298 -26.42 -13.08 -4.47
N LYS A 299 -27.54 -13.56 -3.89
CA LYS A 299 -28.53 -14.40 -4.57
C LYS A 299 -29.25 -13.69 -5.72
N GLU A 300 -29.56 -12.40 -5.55
CA GLU A 300 -30.28 -11.61 -6.56
C GLU A 300 -29.33 -10.80 -7.46
N LEU A 301 -28.47 -9.96 -6.87
CA LEU A 301 -27.54 -9.08 -7.57
C LEU A 301 -26.26 -9.76 -8.09
N GLY A 302 -25.96 -11.00 -7.69
CA GLY A 302 -24.88 -11.80 -8.25
C GLY A 302 -23.44 -11.41 -7.89
N TYR A 303 -23.21 -10.30 -7.19
CA TYR A 303 -21.86 -9.87 -6.82
C TYR A 303 -21.22 -10.74 -5.74
N THR A 304 -19.89 -10.77 -5.74
CA THR A 304 -19.08 -11.55 -4.83
C THR A 304 -18.59 -10.71 -3.65
N VAL A 305 -18.65 -11.28 -2.46
CA VAL A 305 -17.94 -10.78 -1.28
C VAL A 305 -17.10 -11.89 -0.64
N HIS A 306 -15.96 -11.49 -0.11
CA HIS A 306 -15.04 -12.33 0.65
C HIS A 306 -14.67 -11.54 1.90
N CYS A 307 -15.60 -11.56 2.86
CA CYS A 307 -15.53 -10.73 4.05
C CYS A 307 -14.40 -11.20 4.97
N VAL A 308 -13.33 -10.41 5.07
CA VAL A 308 -12.30 -10.61 6.07
C VAL A 308 -12.64 -9.82 7.32
N ARG A 309 -12.10 -10.25 8.47
CA ARG A 309 -12.31 -9.58 9.77
C ARG A 309 -13.80 -9.43 10.14
N SER A 310 -14.68 -10.28 9.62
CA SER A 310 -16.12 -10.28 9.86
C SER A 310 -16.48 -10.38 11.35
N ARG A 311 -15.56 -10.86 12.20
CA ARG A 311 -15.66 -10.81 13.67
C ARG A 311 -15.93 -9.41 14.25
N PHE A 312 -15.66 -8.35 13.49
CA PHE A 312 -15.96 -6.97 13.88
C PHE A 312 -17.35 -6.51 13.45
N ALA A 313 -18.09 -7.29 12.67
CA ALA A 313 -19.47 -7.01 12.31
C ALA A 313 -20.43 -7.44 13.44
N GLY A 314 -21.61 -6.82 13.48
CA GLY A 314 -22.66 -7.19 14.41
C GLY A 314 -23.60 -8.27 13.87
N PRO A 315 -24.61 -8.67 14.66
CA PRO A 315 -25.53 -9.75 14.30
C PRO A 315 -26.43 -9.41 13.11
N ALA A 316 -26.79 -8.14 12.90
CA ALA A 316 -27.65 -7.75 11.79
C ALA A 316 -26.94 -7.95 10.45
N PHE A 317 -25.64 -7.66 10.38
CA PHE A 317 -24.82 -7.89 9.20
C PHE A 317 -24.71 -9.38 8.85
N PHE A 318 -24.47 -10.24 9.84
CA PHE A 318 -24.43 -11.68 9.60
C PHE A 318 -25.78 -12.25 9.14
N GLU A 319 -26.88 -11.70 9.66
CA GLU A 319 -28.22 -12.10 9.24
C GLU A 319 -28.52 -11.67 7.79
N TRP A 320 -28.08 -10.46 7.39
CA TRP A 320 -28.12 -10.02 6.00
C TRP A 320 -27.29 -10.94 5.09
N LEU A 321 -26.05 -11.29 5.48
CA LEU A 321 -25.22 -12.24 4.73
C LEU A 321 -25.93 -13.59 4.57
N ARG A 322 -26.48 -14.14 5.66
CA ARG A 322 -27.15 -15.46 5.66
C ARG A 322 -28.40 -15.47 4.78
N SER A 323 -29.19 -14.40 4.81
CA SER A 323 -30.44 -14.29 4.06
C SER A 323 -30.19 -13.99 2.57
N SER A 324 -29.23 -13.13 2.26
CA SER A 324 -29.06 -12.55 0.92
C SER A 324 -27.95 -13.20 0.10
N PHE A 325 -27.06 -13.99 0.72
CA PHE A 325 -25.95 -14.64 0.04
C PHE A 325 -25.98 -16.15 0.15
N GLU A 326 -25.36 -16.79 -0.83
CA GLU A 326 -25.04 -18.22 -0.81
C GLU A 326 -23.52 -18.42 -0.76
N GLN A 327 -23.09 -19.51 -0.15
CA GLN A 327 -21.69 -19.91 -0.14
C GLN A 327 -21.37 -20.62 -1.46
N VAL A 328 -20.32 -20.16 -2.14
CA VAL A 328 -19.83 -20.75 -3.38
C VAL A 328 -18.43 -21.30 -3.11
N LYS A 329 -18.32 -22.64 -3.11
CA LYS A 329 -17.01 -23.32 -3.09
C LYS A 329 -16.33 -23.07 -4.44
N ARG A 330 -15.04 -22.74 -4.43
CA ARG A 330 -14.25 -22.47 -5.63
C ARG A 330 -13.13 -23.50 -5.75
N ALA A 331 -13.09 -24.17 -6.90
CA ALA A 331 -11.96 -25.00 -7.28
C ALA A 331 -10.83 -24.13 -7.86
N PRO A 332 -9.58 -24.63 -7.95
CA PRO A 332 -8.49 -23.93 -8.62
C PRO A 332 -8.83 -23.48 -10.05
N ALA A 333 -9.63 -24.26 -10.79
CA ALA A 333 -10.08 -23.91 -12.14
C ALA A 333 -11.02 -22.68 -12.17
N ASP A 334 -11.87 -22.51 -11.15
CA ASP A 334 -12.75 -21.34 -11.04
C ASP A 334 -11.91 -20.09 -10.78
N ILE A 335 -10.93 -20.20 -9.88
CA ILE A 335 -10.01 -19.10 -9.54
C ILE A 335 -9.14 -18.74 -10.74
N LEU A 336 -8.65 -19.72 -11.51
CA LEU A 336 -7.93 -19.49 -12.76
C LEU A 336 -8.77 -18.67 -13.76
N ASN A 337 -10.05 -19.02 -13.90
CA ASN A 337 -10.97 -18.29 -14.76
C ASN A 337 -11.22 -16.85 -14.26
N ASP A 338 -11.31 -16.65 -12.94
CA ASP A 338 -11.39 -15.31 -12.35
C ASP A 338 -10.15 -14.48 -12.67
N TYR A 339 -8.94 -15.06 -12.58
CA TYR A 339 -7.70 -14.39 -12.96
C TYR A 339 -7.66 -14.04 -14.45
N ARG A 340 -8.05 -14.96 -15.34
CA ARG A 340 -8.12 -14.66 -16.79
C ARG A 340 -9.02 -13.45 -17.05
N GLN A 341 -10.21 -13.44 -16.47
CA GLN A 341 -11.14 -12.31 -16.61
C GLN A 341 -10.63 -11.02 -15.95
N LEU A 342 -9.94 -11.11 -14.80
CA LEU A 342 -9.29 -9.97 -14.17
C LEU A 342 -8.22 -9.36 -15.09
N ILE A 343 -7.37 -10.20 -15.68
CA ILE A 343 -6.31 -9.77 -16.61
C ILE A 343 -6.92 -9.09 -17.83
N ASP A 344 -7.98 -9.66 -18.40
CA ASP A 344 -8.68 -9.08 -19.54
C ASP A 344 -9.35 -7.74 -19.18
N ALA A 345 -9.97 -7.66 -18.01
CA ALA A 345 -10.55 -6.41 -17.50
C ALA A 345 -9.45 -5.35 -17.27
N ALA A 346 -8.33 -5.72 -16.64
CA ALA A 346 -7.21 -4.80 -16.43
C ALA A 346 -6.65 -4.28 -17.76
N ARG A 347 -6.47 -5.15 -18.77
CA ARG A 347 -6.03 -4.80 -20.12
C ARG A 347 -6.97 -3.83 -20.84
N ALA A 348 -8.27 -3.95 -20.61
CA ALA A 348 -9.25 -3.04 -21.18
C ALA A 348 -9.15 -1.61 -20.60
N HIS A 349 -8.56 -1.45 -19.41
CA HIS A 349 -8.41 -0.17 -18.72
C HIS A 349 -6.97 0.39 -18.75
N GLY A 350 -5.96 -0.41 -19.09
CA GLY A 350 -4.56 0.00 -19.21
C GLY A 350 -3.62 -1.17 -19.48
N ASP A 351 -2.33 -0.90 -19.63
CA ASP A 351 -1.30 -1.95 -19.84
C ASP A 351 -0.61 -2.35 -18.52
N ALA A 352 -1.39 -2.41 -17.43
CA ALA A 352 -0.87 -2.75 -16.11
C ALA A 352 -0.29 -4.17 -16.11
N LYS A 353 0.96 -4.31 -15.67
CA LYS A 353 1.59 -5.62 -15.48
C LYS A 353 1.09 -6.25 -14.19
N ILE A 354 0.68 -7.52 -14.25
CA ILE A 354 0.14 -8.22 -13.09
C ILE A 354 1.21 -9.15 -12.55
N LEU A 355 1.55 -8.97 -11.28
CA LEU A 355 2.42 -9.83 -10.49
C LEU A 355 1.57 -10.53 -9.44
N ILE A 356 1.79 -11.82 -9.23
CA ILE A 356 1.05 -12.60 -8.24
C ILE A 356 2.05 -13.31 -7.34
N MET A 357 1.95 -13.04 -6.03
CA MET A 357 2.66 -13.80 -5.01
C MET A 357 2.02 -15.18 -4.89
N ASN A 358 2.82 -16.21 -5.09
CA ASN A 358 2.38 -17.58 -4.88
C ASN A 358 2.29 -17.89 -3.38
N ARG A 359 1.79 -19.08 -3.03
CA ARG A 359 1.64 -19.48 -1.62
C ARG A 359 2.78 -20.40 -1.22
N MET A 360 3.26 -20.27 0.01
CA MET A 360 4.14 -21.29 0.56
C MET A 360 3.40 -22.63 0.63
N SER A 361 4.03 -23.68 0.10
CA SER A 361 3.50 -25.03 0.02
C SER A 361 4.03 -25.96 1.11
N SER A 362 4.72 -25.38 2.11
CA SER A 362 5.22 -26.05 3.30
C SER A 362 4.62 -25.43 4.56
N SER A 363 4.34 -26.28 5.55
CA SER A 363 3.83 -25.88 6.85
C SER A 363 4.52 -26.70 7.94
N GLY A 364 4.91 -26.05 9.04
CA GLY A 364 5.35 -26.73 10.25
C GLY A 364 4.20 -27.34 11.09
N HIS A 365 2.94 -27.19 10.64
CA HIS A 365 1.75 -27.57 11.41
C HIS A 365 0.99 -28.77 10.83
N GLU A 366 1.39 -29.30 9.67
CA GLU A 366 0.72 -30.44 9.04
C GLU A 366 1.53 -31.73 9.22
N ASP A 367 1.14 -32.52 10.23
CA ASP A 367 1.69 -33.85 10.44
C ASP A 367 0.73 -34.93 9.89
N VAL A 368 1.11 -35.54 8.77
CA VAL A 368 0.34 -36.66 8.18
C VAL A 368 0.87 -37.99 8.71
N PHE A 369 0.21 -38.55 9.72
CA PHE A 369 0.57 -39.85 10.29
C PHE A 369 0.02 -41.05 9.51
N ASN A 370 -1.06 -40.87 8.75
CA ASN A 370 -1.69 -41.92 7.95
C ASN A 370 -2.54 -41.31 6.82
N TYR A 371 -2.49 -41.91 5.62
CA TYR A 371 -3.31 -41.51 4.48
C TYR A 371 -4.71 -42.17 4.46
N ALA A 372 -4.94 -43.20 5.27
CA ALA A 372 -6.19 -43.98 5.24
C ALA A 372 -7.45 -43.18 5.64
N ALA A 373 -7.28 -42.01 6.28
CA ALA A 373 -8.39 -41.15 6.69
C ALA A 373 -8.86 -40.17 5.59
N PHE A 374 -8.17 -40.12 4.45
CA PHE A 374 -8.53 -39.22 3.34
C PHE A 374 -9.32 -39.97 2.27
N ASP A 375 -10.64 -39.78 2.27
CA ASP A 375 -11.60 -40.28 1.28
C ASP A 375 -12.07 -39.19 0.29
N GLN A 376 -11.64 -37.95 0.50
CA GLN A 376 -11.82 -36.79 -0.37
C GLN A 376 -10.47 -36.34 -0.94
N PRO A 377 -10.43 -35.47 -1.98
CA PRO A 377 -9.19 -34.88 -2.46
C PRO A 377 -8.37 -34.27 -1.31
N LEU A 378 -7.07 -34.58 -1.24
CA LEU A 378 -6.21 -34.13 -0.14
C LEU A 378 -6.14 -32.61 -0.02
N SER A 379 -6.38 -31.86 -1.10
CA SER A 379 -6.45 -30.40 -1.06
C SER A 379 -7.69 -29.85 -0.35
N ASP A 380 -8.74 -30.65 -0.17
CA ASP A 380 -9.90 -30.26 0.64
C ASP A 380 -9.60 -30.36 2.15
N THR A 381 -8.55 -31.08 2.53
CA THR A 381 -8.20 -31.34 3.93
C THR A 381 -6.85 -30.76 4.35
N LEU A 382 -5.87 -30.70 3.44
CA LEU A 382 -4.50 -30.25 3.67
C LEU A 382 -4.23 -28.95 2.93
N THR A 383 -3.91 -27.91 3.70
CA THR A 383 -3.60 -26.57 3.20
C THR A 383 -2.33 -26.58 2.34
N THR A 384 -1.32 -27.39 2.68
CA THR A 384 -0.11 -27.48 1.86
C THR A 384 -0.37 -28.09 0.49
N ILE A 385 -1.26 -29.10 0.39
CA ILE A 385 -1.62 -29.70 -0.90
C ILE A 385 -2.44 -28.70 -1.73
N HIS A 386 -3.39 -28.01 -1.11
CA HIS A 386 -4.12 -26.94 -1.78
C HIS A 386 -3.19 -25.82 -2.28
N ALA A 387 -2.20 -25.41 -1.50
CA ALA A 387 -1.21 -24.42 -1.93
C ALA A 387 -0.41 -24.90 -3.15
N LYS A 388 -0.01 -26.18 -3.22
CA LYS A 388 0.66 -26.76 -4.40
C LYS A 388 -0.23 -26.71 -5.64
N GLU A 389 -1.49 -27.09 -5.52
CA GLU A 389 -2.45 -27.03 -6.64
C GLU A 389 -2.64 -25.60 -7.13
N MET A 390 -2.74 -24.63 -6.21
CA MET A 390 -2.86 -23.21 -6.52
C MET A 390 -1.59 -22.65 -7.18
N ASN A 391 -0.40 -23.06 -6.73
CA ASN A 391 0.87 -22.67 -7.35
C ASN A 391 1.00 -23.25 -8.76
N LEU A 392 0.62 -24.52 -8.98
CA LEU A 392 0.61 -25.13 -10.31
C LEU A 392 -0.36 -24.41 -11.25
N MET A 393 -1.58 -24.09 -10.77
CA MET A 393 -2.54 -23.29 -11.51
C MET A 393 -1.98 -21.92 -11.91
N LEU A 394 -1.19 -21.28 -11.03
CA LEU A 394 -0.55 -20.00 -11.34
C LEU A 394 0.54 -20.14 -12.42
N HIS A 395 1.30 -21.23 -12.44
CA HIS A 395 2.24 -21.51 -13.54
C HIS A 395 1.50 -21.76 -14.86
N ASP A 396 0.34 -22.42 -14.83
CA ASP A 396 -0.52 -22.57 -16.02
C ASP A 396 -0.96 -21.20 -16.55
N LEU A 397 -1.40 -20.32 -15.65
CA LEU A 397 -1.78 -18.95 -15.99
C LEU A 397 -0.61 -18.17 -16.61
N ALA A 398 0.60 -18.27 -16.04
CA ALA A 398 1.79 -17.58 -16.55
C ALA A 398 2.25 -18.08 -17.92
N ARG A 399 1.95 -19.34 -18.29
CA ARG A 399 2.21 -19.86 -19.64
C ARG A 399 1.26 -19.29 -20.69
N GLU A 400 0.04 -18.96 -20.29
CA GLU A 400 -1.03 -18.49 -21.18
C GLU A 400 -1.15 -16.96 -21.22
N SER A 401 -0.76 -16.29 -20.13
CA SER A 401 -0.93 -14.87 -19.90
C SER A 401 0.37 -14.23 -19.43
N ALA A 402 0.67 -13.03 -19.90
CA ALA A 402 1.82 -12.24 -19.46
C ALA A 402 1.63 -11.72 -18.02
N ILE A 403 1.87 -12.59 -17.04
CA ILE A 403 1.94 -12.27 -15.61
C ILE A 403 3.34 -12.58 -15.06
N GLY A 404 3.75 -11.88 -14.01
CA GLY A 404 4.91 -12.24 -13.19
C GLY A 404 4.50 -13.08 -11.99
N ILE A 405 5.28 -14.09 -11.64
CA ILE A 405 5.10 -14.85 -10.40
C ILE A 405 6.17 -14.40 -9.43
N VAL A 406 5.77 -13.88 -8.28
CA VAL A 406 6.68 -13.67 -7.15
C VAL A 406 6.70 -14.97 -6.37
N ASP A 407 7.78 -15.75 -6.52
CA ASP A 407 7.88 -17.12 -6.00
C ASP A 407 8.27 -17.15 -4.52
N VAL A 408 7.31 -16.75 -3.67
CA VAL A 408 7.44 -16.76 -2.21
C VAL A 408 7.77 -18.17 -1.70
N ASP A 409 7.21 -19.21 -2.31
CA ASP A 409 7.46 -20.60 -1.94
C ASP A 409 8.94 -20.99 -2.11
N ALA A 410 9.51 -20.72 -3.29
CA ALA A 410 10.92 -21.00 -3.57
C ALA A 410 11.86 -20.16 -2.69
N ILE A 411 11.60 -18.85 -2.57
CA ILE A 411 12.40 -17.95 -1.74
C ILE A 411 12.39 -18.41 -0.28
N ALA A 412 11.21 -18.72 0.27
CA ALA A 412 11.10 -19.21 1.64
C ALA A 412 11.79 -20.57 1.82
N ALA A 413 11.67 -21.49 0.86
CA ALA A 413 12.34 -22.78 0.90
C ALA A 413 13.87 -22.63 0.97
N ASP A 414 14.45 -21.75 0.13
CA ASP A 414 15.88 -21.49 0.08
C ASP A 414 16.42 -20.87 1.38
N MET A 415 15.63 -20.02 2.03
CA MET A 415 15.98 -19.41 3.31
C MET A 415 15.75 -20.32 4.53
N GLY A 416 15.04 -21.45 4.37
CA GLY A 416 14.56 -22.27 5.46
C GLY A 416 13.30 -21.69 6.13
N GLY A 417 12.18 -21.68 5.40
CA GLY A 417 10.98 -20.91 5.69
C GLY A 417 10.47 -20.96 7.13
N ALA A 418 10.56 -22.10 7.81
CA ALA A 418 10.16 -22.22 9.22
C ALA A 418 10.88 -21.24 10.16
N ALA A 419 12.16 -20.94 9.91
CA ALA A 419 12.93 -19.97 10.70
C ALA A 419 12.52 -18.50 10.41
N HIS A 420 11.85 -18.28 9.29
CA HIS A 420 11.50 -16.96 8.77
C HIS A 420 10.00 -16.66 8.82
N LEU A 421 9.21 -17.49 9.51
CA LEU A 421 7.78 -17.32 9.75
C LEU A 421 7.49 -17.38 11.26
N PRO A 422 7.80 -16.33 12.04
CA PRO A 422 7.70 -16.33 13.50
C PRO A 422 6.32 -16.70 14.06
N ASP A 423 5.24 -16.44 13.33
CA ASP A 423 3.87 -16.82 13.71
C ASP A 423 3.23 -17.81 12.73
N GLY A 424 4.04 -18.41 11.85
CA GLY A 424 3.59 -19.35 10.82
C GLY A 424 2.90 -18.73 9.61
N VAL A 425 2.71 -17.39 9.57
CA VAL A 425 2.02 -16.70 8.47
C VAL A 425 2.84 -15.52 7.94
N HIS A 426 3.31 -14.64 8.83
CA HIS A 426 4.00 -13.42 8.45
C HIS A 426 5.50 -13.65 8.34
N SER A 427 6.07 -13.22 7.22
CA SER A 427 7.50 -13.27 6.95
C SER A 427 8.30 -12.36 7.88
N SER A 428 9.44 -12.85 8.37
CA SER A 428 10.48 -12.05 8.99
C SER A 428 11.01 -10.97 8.04
N GLY A 429 11.60 -9.90 8.56
CA GLY A 429 12.14 -8.81 7.74
C GLY A 429 13.18 -9.25 6.70
N ALA A 430 13.95 -10.30 6.99
CA ALA A 430 14.88 -10.89 6.03
C ALA A 430 14.15 -11.51 4.82
N LEU A 431 13.12 -12.32 5.06
CA LEU A 431 12.32 -12.92 3.99
C LEU A 431 11.52 -11.85 3.23
N GLN A 432 10.99 -10.84 3.92
CA GLN A 432 10.35 -9.69 3.27
C GLN A 432 11.30 -8.95 2.31
N ALA A 433 12.59 -8.84 2.65
CA ALA A 433 13.58 -8.19 1.81
C ALA A 433 13.86 -8.97 0.52
N GLU A 434 13.98 -10.30 0.60
CA GLU A 434 14.14 -11.16 -0.58
C GLU A 434 12.89 -11.14 -1.48
N ILE A 435 11.69 -11.23 -0.89
CA ILE A 435 10.43 -11.12 -1.65
C ILE A 435 10.35 -9.75 -2.37
N ARG A 436 10.72 -8.67 -1.68
CA ARG A 436 10.75 -7.33 -2.26
C ARG A 436 11.80 -7.22 -3.38
N ALA A 437 12.97 -7.82 -3.21
CA ALA A 437 13.98 -7.86 -4.26
C ALA A 437 13.47 -8.59 -5.51
N GLU A 438 12.73 -9.68 -5.34
CA GLU A 438 12.11 -10.41 -6.45
C GLU A 438 11.03 -9.58 -7.17
N ILE A 439 10.17 -8.89 -6.41
CA ILE A 439 9.20 -7.94 -6.99
C ILE A 439 9.93 -6.92 -7.86
N LEU A 440 10.99 -6.29 -7.35
CA LEU A 440 11.74 -5.29 -8.10
C LEU A 440 12.46 -5.87 -9.32
N HIS A 441 13.01 -7.09 -9.20
CA HIS A 441 13.63 -7.81 -10.32
C HIS A 441 12.63 -8.04 -11.47
N ILE A 442 11.43 -8.52 -11.14
CA ILE A 442 10.36 -8.72 -12.12
C ILE A 442 9.92 -7.39 -12.74
N LEU A 443 9.73 -6.34 -11.93
CA LEU A 443 9.32 -5.03 -12.44
C LEU A 443 10.34 -4.43 -13.42
N ASP A 444 11.64 -4.54 -13.12
CA ASP A 444 12.71 -4.11 -14.02
C ASP A 444 12.72 -4.95 -15.31
N GLY A 445 12.61 -6.28 -15.20
CA GLY A 445 12.53 -7.20 -16.33
C GLY A 445 11.33 -6.94 -17.25
N LEU A 446 10.21 -6.47 -16.68
CA LEU A 446 9.01 -6.07 -17.42
C LEU A 446 9.06 -4.61 -17.92
N GLY A 447 10.12 -3.86 -17.61
CA GLY A 447 10.31 -2.49 -18.05
C GLY A 447 9.35 -1.48 -17.40
N VAL A 448 8.90 -1.75 -16.17
CA VAL A 448 8.00 -0.84 -15.45
C VAL A 448 8.77 0.42 -15.06
N ALA A 449 8.29 1.57 -15.55
CA ALA A 449 8.97 2.86 -15.36
C ALA A 449 9.24 3.14 -13.87
N GLY A 450 10.43 3.64 -13.55
CA GLY A 450 10.79 4.03 -12.19
C GLY A 450 11.35 2.91 -11.31
N PHE A 451 11.12 1.63 -11.64
CA PHE A 451 11.44 0.49 -10.78
C PHE A 451 12.75 -0.23 -11.14
N SER A 452 13.61 0.37 -11.96
CA SER A 452 14.95 -0.19 -12.20
C SER A 452 15.79 -0.20 -10.93
N ALA A 453 16.48 -1.32 -10.71
CA ALA A 453 17.31 -1.55 -9.54
C ALA A 453 18.32 -0.41 -9.34
N ALA A 454 18.46 0.04 -8.10
CA ALA A 454 19.51 0.97 -7.74
C ALA A 454 20.88 0.33 -8.01
N LYS A 455 21.74 1.04 -8.76
CA LYS A 455 23.13 0.59 -8.91
C LYS A 455 23.80 0.63 -7.53
N PRO A 456 24.50 -0.42 -7.10
CA PRO A 456 25.25 -0.38 -5.85
C PRO A 456 26.24 0.78 -5.91
N THR A 457 26.13 1.69 -4.94
CA THR A 457 27.01 2.85 -4.76
C THR A 457 28.32 2.50 -4.09
#